data_AF-A0A382L5B5-F1
#
_entry.id   AF-A0A382L5B5-F1
#
_cell.length_a   1.000
_cell.length_b   1.000
_cell.length_c   1.000
_cell.angle_alpha   90.00
_cell.angle_beta   90.00
_cell.angle_gamma   90.00
#
_symmetry.space_group_name_H-M   'P 1'
#
loop_
_entity.id
_entity.type
_entity.pdbx_description
1 polymer ?
#
loop_
_entity_poly.entity_id
_entity_poly.type
_entity_poly.pdbx_seq_one_letter_code
_entity_poly.pdbx_strand_id
1 'polypeptide(L)'
;MITPTLVLLILWTLASLVLTLNVLRPLIRRSTNSPVILILGFSLGWLVGDLSPQWVLLNFGIYLLFFSSGWVDQGLLWGFFLFHLFCWILLTLRLWLVLDLPGRLEQQMLVQLGSTYSDIQPSAAPPRTFAEADWKTWWFPGRIYRNPRIRVEFDRQYDAAPELKLKLDLYRPSDYGKGCPVLIQIHGGGWVLGTRRQAAPLLARMASRGWVCFSIDYRLSPEVLMPEHLIDCKRALHWIRSQASEFSIDPDAVFVTGGSA
;
A
#
# COMPACT_ATOMS: atom_id res chain seq x y z
N MET A 1 -23.11 42.68 -1.26
CA MET A 1 -23.02 41.98 0.04
C MET A 1 -22.73 40.51 -0.23
N ILE A 2 -21.83 39.88 0.52
CA ILE A 2 -21.50 38.45 0.34
C ILE A 2 -22.66 37.63 0.91
N THR A 3 -23.35 36.85 0.07
CA THR A 3 -24.43 35.96 0.50
C THR A 3 -23.88 34.68 1.14
N PRO A 4 -24.62 34.01 2.04
CA PRO A 4 -24.21 32.73 2.61
C PRO A 4 -23.91 31.67 1.52
N THR A 5 -24.67 31.68 0.42
CA THR A 5 -24.47 30.79 -0.74
C THR A 5 -23.15 31.05 -1.44
N LEU A 6 -22.74 32.31 -1.59
CA LEU A 6 -21.45 32.68 -2.14
C LEU A 6 -20.30 32.24 -1.21
N VAL A 7 -20.46 32.38 0.12
CA VAL A 7 -19.47 31.87 1.09
C VAL A 7 -19.29 30.35 0.95
N LEU A 8 -20.38 29.60 0.86
CA LEU A 8 -20.32 28.14 0.68
C LEU A 8 -19.58 27.75 -0.61
N LEU A 9 -19.85 28.45 -1.72
CA LEU A 9 -19.14 28.21 -2.98
C LEU A 9 -17.64 28.52 -2.87
N ILE A 10 -17.27 29.62 -2.20
CA ILE A 10 -15.87 29.98 -1.96
C ILE A 10 -15.17 28.90 -1.13
N LEU A 11 -15.78 28.48 -0.01
CA LEU A 11 -15.21 27.45 0.86
C LEU A 11 -15.06 26.11 0.12
N TRP A 12 -16.06 25.73 -0.67
CA TRP A 12 -16.01 24.52 -1.50
C TRP A 12 -14.89 24.59 -2.55
N THR A 13 -14.74 25.74 -3.21
CA THR A 13 -13.66 25.97 -4.18
C THR A 13 -12.29 25.83 -3.53
N LEU A 14 -12.10 26.44 -2.37
CA LEU A 14 -10.84 26.36 -1.63
C LEU A 14 -10.55 24.93 -1.17
N ALA A 15 -11.56 24.20 -0.69
CA ALA A 15 -11.42 22.78 -0.34
C ALA A 15 -11.01 21.94 -1.56
N SER A 16 -11.70 22.12 -2.70
CA SER A 16 -11.38 21.44 -3.96
C SER A 16 -9.95 21.73 -4.44
N LEU A 17 -9.49 22.98 -4.33
CA LEU A 17 -8.10 23.35 -4.62
C LEU A 17 -7.11 22.61 -3.70
N VAL A 18 -7.31 22.69 -2.38
CA VAL A 18 -6.40 22.08 -1.40
C VAL A 18 -6.29 20.57 -1.62
N LEU A 19 -7.42 19.91 -1.87
CA LEU A 19 -7.45 18.48 -2.17
C LEU A 19 -6.75 18.15 -3.49
N THR A 20 -6.98 18.94 -4.54
CA THR A 20 -6.29 18.79 -5.83
C THR A 20 -4.78 18.96 -5.68
N LEU A 21 -4.34 19.99 -4.94
CA LEU A 21 -2.93 20.22 -4.67
C LEU A 21 -2.33 19.06 -3.87
N ASN A 22 -3.04 18.50 -2.90
CA ASN A 22 -2.59 17.35 -2.13
C ASN A 22 -2.37 16.09 -2.99
N VAL A 23 -3.15 15.91 -4.06
CA VAL A 23 -2.96 14.83 -5.04
C VAL A 23 -1.69 15.04 -5.89
N LEU A 24 -1.45 16.28 -6.33
CA LEU A 24 -0.28 16.60 -7.16
C LEU A 24 1.02 16.59 -6.34
N ARG A 25 0.95 17.14 -5.14
CA ARG A 25 2.06 17.23 -4.19
C ARG A 25 1.49 17.10 -2.78
N PRO A 26 1.72 15.97 -2.09
CA PRO A 26 1.25 15.79 -0.73
C PRO A 26 1.62 16.99 0.15
N LEU A 27 0.61 17.66 0.70
CA LEU A 27 0.81 18.84 1.54
C LEU A 27 1.36 18.43 2.91
N ILE A 28 1.01 17.22 3.34
CA ILE A 28 1.47 16.60 4.57
C ILE A 28 2.76 15.83 4.30
N ARG A 29 3.82 16.22 5.00
CA ARG A 29 5.16 15.62 4.88
C ARG A 29 5.38 14.50 5.88
N ARG A 30 5.90 13.37 5.39
CA ARG A 30 6.26 12.20 6.22
C ARG A 30 7.28 12.49 7.31
N SER A 31 8.18 13.46 7.09
CA SER A 31 9.28 13.77 8.01
C SER A 31 8.88 14.63 9.21
N THR A 32 7.72 15.29 9.18
CA THR A 32 7.34 16.28 10.21
C THR A 32 5.95 16.05 10.80
N ASN A 33 5.15 15.15 10.23
CA ASN A 33 3.76 14.96 10.65
C ASN A 33 3.59 13.61 11.32
N SER A 34 2.62 13.53 12.23
CA SER A 34 2.28 12.29 12.91
C SER A 34 1.61 11.28 11.96
N PRO A 35 1.66 9.97 12.27
CA PRO A 35 1.00 8.94 11.47
C PRO A 35 -0.50 9.20 11.23
N VAL A 36 -1.22 9.75 12.22
CA VAL A 36 -2.65 10.08 12.08
C VAL A 36 -2.89 11.14 11.01
N ILE A 37 -2.08 12.20 11.01
CA ILE A 37 -2.18 13.26 10.00
C ILE A 37 -1.82 12.69 8.62
N LEU A 38 -0.81 11.82 8.54
CA LEU A 38 -0.44 11.15 7.29
C LEU A 38 -1.56 10.28 6.72
N ILE A 39 -2.28 9.53 7.57
CA ILE A 39 -3.46 8.77 7.16
C ILE A 39 -4.55 9.69 6.64
N LEU A 40 -4.85 10.80 7.34
CA LEU A 40 -5.86 11.77 6.88
C LEU A 40 -5.48 12.35 5.52
N GLY A 41 -4.22 12.76 5.35
CA GLY A 41 -3.69 13.26 4.08
C GLY A 41 -3.78 12.24 2.96
N PHE A 42 -3.48 10.97 3.26
CA PHE A 42 -3.66 9.86 2.32
C PHE A 42 -5.13 9.67 1.94
N SER A 43 -6.05 9.56 2.90
CA SER A 43 -7.47 9.33 2.65
C SER A 43 -8.11 10.45 1.81
N LEU A 44 -7.75 11.71 2.11
CA LEU A 44 -8.19 12.87 1.33
C LEU A 44 -7.58 12.89 -0.08
N GLY A 45 -6.31 12.51 -0.22
CA GLY A 45 -5.65 12.36 -1.52
C GLY A 45 -6.27 11.23 -2.34
N TRP A 46 -6.57 10.08 -1.73
CA TRP A 46 -7.21 8.94 -2.36
C TRP A 46 -8.61 9.28 -2.88
N LEU A 47 -9.43 9.96 -2.07
CA LEU A 47 -10.79 10.37 -2.43
C LEU A 47 -10.81 11.27 -3.68
N VAL A 48 -9.80 12.09 -3.89
CA VAL A 48 -9.79 13.05 -5.02
C VAL A 48 -8.92 12.59 -6.18
N GLY A 49 -7.84 11.83 -5.92
CA GLY A 49 -6.94 11.31 -6.93
C GLY A 49 -7.52 10.09 -7.64
N ASP A 50 -7.76 9.02 -6.87
CA ASP A 50 -8.16 7.72 -7.43
C ASP A 50 -9.64 7.69 -7.81
N LEU A 51 -10.47 8.46 -7.10
CA LEU A 51 -11.88 8.68 -7.45
C LEU A 51 -12.08 10.01 -8.18
N SER A 52 -11.07 10.48 -8.92
CA SER A 52 -11.16 11.74 -9.67
C SER A 52 -12.35 11.82 -10.63
N PRO A 53 -12.79 10.77 -11.36
CA PRO A 53 -14.00 10.87 -12.17
C PRO A 53 -15.25 11.17 -11.35
N GLN A 54 -15.42 10.50 -10.20
CA GLN A 54 -16.54 10.71 -9.28
C GLN A 54 -16.47 12.11 -8.66
N TRP A 55 -15.27 12.56 -8.29
CA TRP A 55 -15.03 13.91 -7.78
C TRP A 55 -15.42 14.99 -8.79
N VAL A 56 -15.02 14.84 -10.06
CA VAL A 56 -15.39 15.76 -11.15
C VAL A 56 -16.91 15.78 -11.35
N LEU A 57 -17.57 14.62 -11.38
CA LEU A 57 -19.03 14.53 -11.52
C LEU A 57 -19.76 15.18 -10.35
N LEU A 58 -19.29 14.97 -9.12
CA LEU A 58 -19.86 15.61 -7.92
C LEU A 58 -19.75 17.14 -8.02
N ASN A 59 -18.56 17.65 -8.35
CA ASN A 59 -18.36 19.10 -8.48
C ASN A 59 -19.17 19.69 -9.64
N PHE A 60 -19.29 18.98 -10.75
CA PHE A 60 -20.14 19.38 -11.87
C PHE A 60 -21.62 19.44 -11.46
N GLY A 61 -22.11 18.44 -10.73
CA GLY A 61 -23.48 18.43 -10.19
C GLY A 61 -23.74 19.58 -9.22
N ILE A 62 -22.80 19.86 -8.30
CA ILE A 62 -22.87 21.03 -7.41
C ILE A 62 -22.95 22.32 -8.24
N TYR A 63 -22.12 22.45 -9.28
CA TYR A 63 -22.14 23.63 -10.13
C TYR A 63 -23.47 23.81 -10.87
N LEU A 64 -24.05 22.72 -11.40
CA LEU A 64 -25.37 22.76 -12.04
C LEU A 64 -26.46 23.26 -11.07
N LEU A 65 -26.43 22.84 -9.81
CA LEU A 65 -27.37 23.31 -8.78
C LEU A 65 -27.24 24.81 -8.51
N PHE A 66 -26.00 25.32 -8.39
CA PHE A 66 -25.75 26.75 -8.24
C PHE A 66 -26.19 27.55 -9.48
N PHE A 67 -25.94 27.00 -10.67
CA PHE A 67 -26.32 27.63 -11.93
C PHE A 67 -27.84 27.69 -12.10
N SER A 68 -28.56 26.59 -11.83
CA SER A 68 -30.02 26.52 -11.98
C SER A 68 -30.80 27.29 -10.93
N SER A 69 -30.23 27.45 -9.73
CA SER A 69 -30.91 28.13 -8.62
C SER A 69 -30.86 29.65 -8.71
N GLY A 70 -29.92 30.21 -9.48
CA GLY A 70 -29.71 31.67 -9.57
C GLY A 70 -29.25 32.31 -8.26
N TRP A 71 -28.76 31.52 -7.29
CA TRP A 71 -28.36 32.00 -5.96
C TRP A 71 -27.08 32.84 -5.94
N VAL A 72 -26.30 32.76 -7.03
CA VAL A 72 -25.02 33.46 -7.19
C VAL A 72 -25.03 34.10 -8.58
N ASP A 73 -24.42 35.27 -8.69
CA ASP A 73 -24.23 35.96 -9.97
C ASP A 73 -23.56 35.04 -11.02
N GLN A 74 -24.09 35.05 -12.24
CA GLN A 74 -23.63 34.15 -13.30
C GLN A 74 -22.18 34.41 -13.71
N GLY A 75 -21.72 35.67 -13.70
CA GLY A 75 -20.34 36.01 -14.01
C GLY A 75 -19.38 35.43 -12.98
N LEU A 76 -19.72 35.57 -11.69
CA LEU A 76 -18.95 34.93 -10.61
C LEU A 76 -18.95 33.41 -10.71
N LEU A 77 -20.11 32.79 -10.99
CA LEU A 77 -20.21 31.35 -11.19
C LEU A 77 -19.27 30.86 -12.29
N TRP A 78 -19.26 31.51 -13.47
CA TRP A 78 -18.34 31.15 -14.55
C TRP A 78 -16.87 31.23 -14.12
N GLY A 79 -16.50 32.23 -13.30
CA GLY A 79 -15.16 32.31 -12.72
C GLY A 79 -14.79 31.10 -11.86
N PHE A 80 -15.67 30.71 -10.93
CA PHE A 80 -15.47 29.51 -10.11
C PHE A 80 -15.46 28.22 -10.94
N PHE A 81 -16.28 28.15 -11.99
CA PHE A 81 -16.31 27.01 -12.90
C PHE A 81 -15.00 26.83 -13.64
N LEU A 82 -14.47 27.88 -14.27
CA LEU A 82 -13.21 27.82 -15.00
C LEU A 82 -12.06 27.40 -14.08
N PHE A 83 -12.09 27.84 -12.82
CA PHE A 83 -11.13 27.42 -11.82
C PHE A 83 -11.25 25.93 -11.49
N HIS A 84 -12.47 25.41 -11.26
CA HIS A 84 -12.68 23.98 -11.04
C HIS A 84 -12.31 23.15 -12.26
N LEU A 85 -12.65 23.62 -13.46
CA LEU A 85 -12.29 22.98 -14.72
C LEU A 85 -10.77 22.83 -14.84
N PHE A 86 -10.01 23.85 -14.45
CA PHE A 86 -8.55 23.76 -14.38
C PHE A 86 -8.08 22.69 -13.39
N CYS A 87 -8.64 22.64 -12.17
CA CYS A 87 -8.36 21.57 -11.21
C CYS A 87 -8.70 20.17 -11.77
N TRP A 88 -9.83 20.03 -12.46
CA TRP A 88 -10.26 18.76 -13.05
C TRP A 88 -9.31 18.30 -14.15
N ILE A 89 -8.86 19.21 -15.02
CA ILE A 89 -7.85 18.91 -16.04
C ILE A 89 -6.57 18.39 -15.37
N LEU A 90 -6.11 19.03 -14.30
CA LEU A 90 -4.92 18.56 -13.56
C LEU A 90 -5.12 17.16 -12.95
N LEU A 91 -6.29 16.89 -12.37
CA LEU A 91 -6.63 15.57 -11.83
C LEU A 91 -6.71 14.51 -12.92
N THR A 92 -7.33 14.82 -14.06
CA THR A 92 -7.41 13.91 -15.20
C THR A 92 -6.04 13.61 -15.80
N LEU A 93 -5.18 14.62 -15.95
CA LEU A 93 -3.79 14.41 -16.40
C LEU A 93 -3.02 13.52 -15.41
N ARG A 94 -3.20 13.74 -14.10
CA ARG A 94 -2.58 12.92 -13.07
C ARG A 94 -3.10 11.48 -13.11
N LEU A 95 -4.40 11.27 -13.25
CA LEU A 95 -4.99 9.95 -13.39
C LEU A 95 -4.45 9.24 -14.64
N TRP A 96 -4.35 9.94 -15.76
CA TRP A 96 -3.79 9.40 -16.99
C TRP A 96 -2.34 8.92 -16.83
N LEU A 97 -1.51 9.69 -16.11
CA LEU A 97 -0.14 9.27 -15.76
C LEU A 97 -0.12 8.02 -14.87
N VAL A 98 -1.08 7.87 -13.95
CA VAL A 98 -1.22 6.69 -13.09
C VAL A 98 -1.69 5.47 -13.89
N LEU A 99 -2.58 5.65 -14.87
CA LEU A 99 -3.03 4.57 -15.74
C LEU A 99 -1.90 4.03 -16.64
N ASP A 100 -0.89 4.83 -16.94
CA ASP A 100 0.33 4.44 -17.67
C ASP A 100 1.42 3.85 -16.74
N LEU A 101 1.23 3.92 -15.41
CA LEU A 101 2.19 3.42 -14.42
C LEU A 101 2.56 1.94 -14.63
N PRO A 102 1.64 1.01 -14.96
CA PRO A 102 2.00 -0.39 -15.16
C PRO A 102 3.04 -0.57 -16.25
N GLY A 103 2.92 0.14 -17.38
CA GLY A 103 3.90 0.06 -18.47
C GLY A 103 5.27 0.61 -18.07
N ARG A 104 5.30 1.71 -17.33
CA ARG A 104 6.55 2.28 -16.80
C ARG A 104 7.19 1.38 -15.75
N LEU A 105 6.39 0.78 -14.89
CA LEU A 105 6.85 -0.15 -13.86
C LEU A 105 7.48 -1.37 -14.53
N GLU A 106 6.79 -1.98 -15.50
CA GLU A 106 7.29 -3.11 -16.29
C GLU A 106 8.65 -2.78 -16.94
N GLN A 107 8.74 -1.64 -17.62
CA GLN A 107 10.00 -1.19 -18.22
C GLN A 107 11.12 -1.03 -17.19
N GLN A 108 10.83 -0.43 -16.03
CA GLN A 108 11.82 -0.29 -14.97
C GLN A 108 12.22 -1.63 -14.35
N MET A 109 11.27 -2.56 -14.22
CA MET A 109 11.56 -3.93 -13.78
C MET A 109 12.48 -4.64 -14.76
N LEU A 110 12.23 -4.55 -16.07
CA LEU A 110 13.11 -5.09 -17.11
C LEU A 110 14.51 -4.47 -17.07
N VAL A 111 14.61 -3.15 -16.88
CA VAL A 111 15.90 -2.45 -16.79
C VAL A 111 16.69 -2.89 -15.55
N GLN A 112 16.02 -3.10 -14.42
CA GLN A 112 16.68 -3.43 -13.15
C GLN A 112 16.95 -4.92 -12.98
N LEU A 113 16.05 -5.78 -13.45
CA LEU A 113 16.07 -7.23 -13.22
C LEU A 113 16.46 -8.03 -14.48
N GLY A 114 16.52 -7.39 -15.64
CA GLY A 114 16.83 -8.02 -16.92
C GLY A 114 15.66 -8.82 -17.51
N SER A 115 15.91 -9.50 -18.64
CA SER A 115 14.91 -10.31 -19.35
C SER A 115 14.43 -11.53 -18.56
N THR A 116 15.21 -12.00 -17.58
CA THR A 116 14.83 -13.11 -16.70
C THR A 116 13.56 -12.80 -15.89
N TYR A 117 13.26 -11.52 -15.65
CA TYR A 117 12.00 -11.09 -15.04
C TYR A 117 10.79 -11.49 -15.89
N SER A 118 10.88 -11.37 -17.21
CA SER A 118 9.80 -11.72 -18.15
C SER A 118 9.48 -13.22 -18.17
N ASP A 119 10.46 -14.05 -17.82
CA ASP A 119 10.34 -15.51 -17.83
C ASP A 119 9.70 -16.06 -16.54
N ILE A 120 9.44 -15.19 -15.54
CA ILE A 120 8.80 -15.59 -14.28
C ILE A 120 7.30 -15.83 -14.53
N GLN A 121 6.93 -17.10 -14.72
CA GLN A 121 5.52 -17.51 -14.79
C GLN A 121 4.91 -17.66 -13.39
N PRO A 122 3.83 -16.92 -13.05
CA PRO A 122 3.11 -17.14 -11.79
C PRO A 122 2.43 -18.51 -11.82
N SER A 123 2.86 -19.44 -10.95
CA SER A 123 2.43 -20.85 -11.03
C SER A 123 1.11 -21.20 -10.33
N ALA A 124 0.27 -20.23 -9.94
CA ALA A 124 -0.98 -20.55 -9.26
C ALA A 124 -2.11 -19.58 -9.58
N ALA A 125 -3.26 -20.13 -9.96
CA ALA A 125 -4.51 -19.38 -10.07
C ALA A 125 -5.10 -19.13 -8.67
N PRO A 126 -5.55 -17.90 -8.35
CA PRO A 126 -6.26 -17.61 -7.11
C PRO A 126 -7.61 -18.33 -7.06
N PRO A 127 -8.22 -18.48 -5.86
CA PRO A 127 -9.58 -18.98 -5.72
C PRO A 127 -10.53 -18.17 -6.62
N ARG A 128 -11.43 -18.87 -7.31
CA ARG A 128 -12.21 -18.28 -8.40
C ARG A 128 -13.46 -17.57 -7.90
N THR A 129 -13.87 -17.82 -6.64
CA THR A 129 -15.11 -17.29 -6.07
C THR A 129 -14.98 -16.92 -4.60
N PHE A 130 -15.80 -15.96 -4.14
CA PHE A 130 -15.90 -15.60 -2.71
C PHE A 130 -16.40 -16.73 -1.82
N ALA A 131 -17.12 -17.70 -2.37
CA ALA A 131 -17.60 -18.87 -1.63
C ALA A 131 -16.45 -19.82 -1.22
N GLU A 132 -15.32 -19.78 -1.93
CA GLU A 132 -14.11 -20.55 -1.63
C GLU A 132 -13.27 -19.91 -0.50
N ALA A 133 -13.62 -18.70 -0.06
CA ALA A 133 -12.91 -18.00 1.00
C ALA A 133 -13.15 -18.69 2.35
N ASP A 134 -12.07 -18.93 3.09
CA ASP A 134 -12.14 -19.52 4.43
C ASP A 134 -12.58 -18.47 5.47
N TRP A 135 -13.89 -18.21 5.49
CA TRP A 135 -14.51 -17.29 6.44
C TRP A 135 -14.33 -17.74 7.89
N LYS A 136 -14.18 -19.04 8.19
CA LYS A 136 -13.96 -19.46 9.58
C LYS A 136 -12.64 -18.91 10.14
N THR A 137 -11.62 -18.80 9.30
CA THR A 137 -10.32 -18.24 9.68
C THR A 137 -10.37 -16.73 9.93
N TRP A 138 -11.25 -15.99 9.24
CA TRP A 138 -11.45 -14.56 9.47
C TRP A 138 -12.10 -14.27 10.84
N TRP A 139 -13.11 -15.05 11.24
CA TRP A 139 -13.83 -14.86 12.50
C TRP A 139 -13.04 -15.39 13.70
N PHE A 140 -12.13 -16.35 13.47
CA PHE A 140 -11.33 -17.00 14.51
C PHE A 140 -9.84 -17.04 14.13
N PRO A 141 -9.16 -15.88 14.05
CA PRO A 141 -7.78 -15.80 13.54
C PRO A 141 -6.78 -16.62 14.37
N GLY A 142 -7.04 -16.81 15.68
CA GLY A 142 -6.18 -17.64 16.53
C GLY A 142 -6.12 -19.12 16.15
N ARG A 143 -7.07 -19.64 15.35
CA ARG A 143 -7.06 -21.03 14.86
C ARG A 143 -5.86 -21.32 13.98
N ILE A 144 -5.35 -20.32 13.29
CA ILE A 144 -4.22 -20.43 12.37
C ILE A 144 -3.01 -21.05 13.08
N TYR A 145 -2.72 -20.60 14.30
CA TYR A 145 -1.58 -21.04 15.09
C TYR A 145 -1.76 -22.43 15.73
N ARG A 146 -2.97 -23.00 15.69
CA ARG A 146 -3.26 -24.35 16.23
C ARG A 146 -3.08 -25.46 15.20
N ASN A 147 -2.72 -25.13 13.97
CA ASN A 147 -2.53 -26.11 12.92
C ASN A 147 -1.27 -26.96 13.22
N PRO A 148 -1.40 -28.29 13.43
CA PRO A 148 -0.26 -29.13 13.81
C PRO A 148 0.78 -29.28 12.68
N ARG A 149 0.43 -28.91 11.43
CA ARG A 149 1.34 -28.95 10.28
C ARG A 149 2.33 -27.79 10.25
N ILE A 150 2.19 -26.79 11.12
CA ILE A 150 3.08 -25.63 11.15
C ILE A 150 3.66 -25.39 12.53
N ARG A 151 4.81 -24.72 12.56
CA ARG A 151 5.40 -24.11 13.74
C ARG A 151 5.60 -22.63 13.47
N VAL A 152 5.35 -21.82 14.49
CA VAL A 152 5.52 -20.37 14.42
C VAL A 152 6.44 -19.93 15.53
N GLU A 153 7.48 -19.19 15.17
CA GLU A 153 8.44 -18.58 16.10
C GLU A 153 8.29 -17.07 15.98
N PHE A 154 7.84 -16.43 17.06
CA PHE A 154 7.63 -14.99 17.09
C PHE A 154 8.87 -14.26 17.59
N ASP A 155 8.98 -12.99 17.19
CA ASP A 155 9.91 -12.03 17.79
C ASP A 155 11.40 -12.40 17.63
N ARG A 156 11.75 -13.18 16.60
CA ARG A 156 13.15 -13.55 16.34
C ARG A 156 13.91 -12.32 15.86
N GLN A 157 14.89 -11.90 16.65
CA GLN A 157 15.83 -10.87 16.24
C GLN A 157 16.83 -11.45 15.25
N TYR A 158 17.17 -10.70 14.21
CA TYR A 158 18.16 -11.11 13.22
C TYR A 158 19.35 -10.15 13.18
N ASP A 159 20.55 -10.71 13.09
CA ASP A 159 21.82 -10.02 13.29
C ASP A 159 22.33 -9.32 12.02
N ALA A 160 21.43 -8.66 11.27
CA ALA A 160 21.82 -7.85 10.11
C ALA A 160 22.25 -6.43 10.51
N ALA A 161 21.87 -6.00 11.72
CA ALA A 161 22.12 -4.68 12.31
C ALA A 161 21.64 -4.70 13.79
N PRO A 162 22.43 -5.28 14.72
CA PRO A 162 21.99 -5.54 16.10
C PRO A 162 21.50 -4.29 16.85
N GLU A 163 21.98 -3.10 16.46
CA GLU A 163 21.55 -1.81 16.98
C GLU A 163 20.11 -1.42 16.62
N LEU A 164 19.59 -1.90 15.47
CA LEU A 164 18.26 -1.54 14.98
C LEU A 164 17.14 -2.35 15.63
N LYS A 165 17.48 -3.47 16.29
CA LYS A 165 16.53 -4.38 16.97
C LYS A 165 15.36 -4.83 16.08
N LEU A 166 15.60 -4.93 14.76
CA LEU A 166 14.61 -5.45 13.82
C LEU A 166 14.36 -6.93 14.10
N LYS A 167 13.09 -7.33 13.99
CA LYS A 167 12.63 -8.69 14.25
C LYS A 167 11.89 -9.25 13.06
N LEU A 168 11.73 -10.56 13.09
CA LEU A 168 10.87 -11.28 12.18
C LEU A 168 10.07 -12.35 12.93
N ASP A 169 8.94 -12.74 12.34
CA ASP A 169 8.19 -13.92 12.74
C ASP A 169 8.40 -14.99 11.66
N LEU A 170 8.77 -16.20 12.09
CA LEU A 170 9.05 -17.34 11.23
C LEU A 170 7.86 -18.31 11.27
N TYR A 171 7.34 -18.65 10.10
CA TYR A 171 6.29 -19.65 9.90
C TYR A 171 6.86 -20.76 9.04
N ARG A 172 6.84 -21.99 9.54
CA ARG A 172 7.49 -23.13 8.87
C ARG A 172 6.66 -24.40 9.02
N PRO A 173 6.80 -25.38 8.11
CA PRO A 173 6.18 -26.68 8.29
C PRO A 173 6.74 -27.38 9.54
N SER A 174 5.90 -28.18 10.20
CA SER A 174 6.31 -28.99 11.35
C SER A 174 7.25 -30.13 10.97
N ASP A 175 7.16 -30.59 9.73
CA ASP A 175 8.01 -31.60 9.12
C ASP A 175 8.81 -30.94 7.98
N TYR A 176 10.14 -30.97 8.07
CA TYR A 176 11.03 -30.29 7.15
C TYR A 176 11.31 -31.15 5.92
N GLY A 177 11.05 -30.60 4.74
CA GLY A 177 11.78 -30.99 3.53
C GLY A 177 13.17 -30.34 3.50
N LYS A 178 14.02 -30.77 2.56
CA LYS A 178 15.24 -30.03 2.19
C LYS A 178 14.92 -29.08 1.05
N GLY A 179 15.48 -27.86 1.09
CA GLY A 179 15.33 -26.88 0.01
C GLY A 179 13.92 -26.31 -0.09
N CYS A 180 13.29 -25.98 1.05
CA CYS A 180 11.96 -25.39 1.04
C CYS A 180 11.97 -23.99 0.39
N PRO A 181 10.98 -23.64 -0.44
CA PRO A 181 10.87 -22.30 -1.00
C PRO A 181 10.55 -21.27 0.09
N VAL A 182 11.03 -20.04 -0.11
CA VAL A 182 10.96 -18.96 0.87
C VAL A 182 9.90 -17.94 0.48
N LEU A 183 9.09 -17.50 1.43
CA LEU A 183 8.18 -16.36 1.27
C LEU A 183 8.50 -15.26 2.30
N ILE A 184 8.89 -14.08 1.84
CA ILE A 184 9.12 -12.92 2.70
C ILE A 184 7.90 -11.99 2.61
N GLN A 185 7.29 -11.69 3.75
CA GLN A 185 6.23 -10.71 3.86
C GLN A 185 6.76 -9.38 4.39
N ILE A 186 6.56 -8.33 3.60
CA ILE A 186 6.70 -6.94 4.01
C ILE A 186 5.31 -6.43 4.40
N HIS A 187 5.13 -6.02 5.64
CA HIS A 187 3.83 -5.53 6.08
C HIS A 187 3.50 -4.16 5.46
N GLY A 188 2.23 -3.79 5.49
CA GLY A 188 1.75 -2.50 5.02
C GLY A 188 1.55 -1.48 6.10
N GLY A 189 0.99 -0.35 5.70
CA GLY A 189 0.67 0.77 6.58
C GLY A 189 1.34 2.07 6.16
N GLY A 190 1.49 2.30 4.85
CA GLY A 190 1.96 3.60 4.37
C GLY A 190 3.41 3.92 4.77
N TRP A 191 4.26 2.95 5.11
CA TRP A 191 5.56 3.11 5.81
C TRP A 191 5.52 3.82 7.18
N VAL A 192 4.34 4.15 7.70
CA VAL A 192 4.15 4.91 8.95
C VAL A 192 3.55 4.07 10.07
N LEU A 193 2.98 2.91 9.71
CA LEU A 193 2.28 2.00 10.58
C LEU A 193 2.53 0.57 10.13
N GLY A 194 2.05 -0.36 10.96
CA GLY A 194 2.02 -1.77 10.67
C GLY A 194 3.02 -2.57 11.47
N THR A 195 2.88 -3.89 11.37
CA THR A 195 3.76 -4.85 12.04
C THR A 195 3.83 -6.11 11.21
N ARG A 196 4.88 -6.91 11.43
CA ARG A 196 5.04 -8.27 10.90
C ARG A 196 3.93 -9.29 11.23
N ARG A 197 2.85 -8.87 11.91
CA ARG A 197 1.71 -9.76 12.23
C ARG A 197 0.54 -9.65 11.25
N GLN A 198 0.59 -8.73 10.27
CA GLN A 198 -0.54 -8.45 9.37
C GLN A 198 -0.93 -9.61 8.44
N ALA A 199 0.02 -10.47 8.04
CA ALA A 199 -0.22 -11.50 7.04
C ALA A 199 -0.24 -12.94 7.60
N ALA A 200 -0.45 -13.11 8.91
CA ALA A 200 -0.44 -14.43 9.55
C ALA A 200 -1.29 -15.50 8.84
N PRO A 201 -2.52 -15.22 8.30
CA PRO A 201 -3.29 -16.20 7.56
C PRO A 201 -2.58 -16.71 6.29
N LEU A 202 -1.98 -15.80 5.51
CA LEU A 202 -1.24 -16.15 4.29
C LEU A 202 -0.02 -17.00 4.65
N LEU A 203 0.79 -16.54 5.60
CA LEU A 203 2.06 -17.19 5.95
C LEU A 203 1.84 -18.58 6.53
N ALA A 204 0.85 -18.75 7.39
CA ALA A 204 0.49 -20.06 7.92
C ALA A 204 -0.07 -21.00 6.85
N ARG A 205 -0.86 -20.49 5.89
CA ARG A 205 -1.35 -21.29 4.77
C ARG A 205 -0.20 -21.77 3.90
N MET A 206 0.75 -20.90 3.59
CA MET A 206 1.94 -21.23 2.80
C MET A 206 2.86 -22.21 3.56
N ALA A 207 3.08 -21.98 4.86
CA ALA A 207 3.82 -22.90 5.70
C ALA A 207 3.19 -24.30 5.75
N SER A 208 1.86 -24.39 5.80
CA SER A 208 1.15 -25.69 5.74
C SER A 208 1.28 -26.44 4.41
N ARG A 209 1.81 -25.76 3.38
CA ARG A 209 2.11 -26.29 2.03
C ARG A 209 3.60 -26.52 1.81
N GLY A 210 4.43 -26.47 2.86
CA GLY A 210 5.86 -26.74 2.79
C GLY A 210 6.76 -25.53 2.53
N TRP A 211 6.23 -24.31 2.62
CA TRP A 211 7.03 -23.09 2.48
C TRP A 211 7.62 -22.64 3.81
N VAL A 212 8.78 -21.99 3.79
CA VAL A 212 9.31 -21.30 4.96
C VAL A 212 9.07 -19.81 4.78
N CYS A 213 8.25 -19.23 5.64
CA CYS A 213 7.81 -17.85 5.50
C CYS A 213 8.37 -16.97 6.61
N PHE A 214 8.83 -15.79 6.25
CA PHE A 214 9.37 -14.78 7.17
C PHE A 214 8.52 -13.52 7.04
N SER A 215 7.91 -13.08 8.12
CA SER A 215 7.34 -11.72 8.18
C SER A 215 8.31 -10.81 8.88
N ILE A 216 8.74 -9.74 8.22
CA ILE A 216 9.84 -8.90 8.70
C ILE A 216 9.30 -7.56 9.21
N ASP A 217 9.96 -7.00 10.23
CA ASP A 217 9.83 -5.59 10.57
C ASP A 217 10.80 -4.74 9.71
N TYR A 218 10.44 -3.49 9.52
CA TYR A 218 11.30 -2.43 9.02
C TYR A 218 11.04 -1.15 9.83
N ARG A 219 12.01 -0.23 9.91
CA ARG A 219 11.81 1.03 10.64
C ARG A 219 10.73 1.87 9.97
N LEU A 220 9.92 2.58 10.75
CA LEU A 220 8.81 3.38 10.25
C LEU A 220 9.19 4.87 10.12
N SER A 221 8.41 5.61 9.33
CA SER A 221 8.42 7.07 9.36
C SER A 221 7.61 7.56 10.56
N PRO A 222 7.98 8.71 11.16
CA PRO A 222 8.97 9.69 10.69
C PRO A 222 10.43 9.39 11.07
N GLU A 223 10.71 8.35 11.86
CA GLU A 223 12.04 8.04 12.38
C GLU A 223 13.06 7.78 11.28
N VAL A 224 12.62 7.13 10.20
CA VAL A 224 13.39 7.01 8.96
C VAL A 224 12.54 7.37 7.74
N LEU A 225 13.21 7.70 6.64
CA LEU A 225 12.60 8.03 5.36
C LEU A 225 13.13 7.10 4.27
N MET A 226 12.45 7.04 3.12
CA MET A 226 12.97 6.39 1.93
C MET A 226 14.38 6.94 1.59
N PRO A 227 15.41 6.10 1.35
CA PRO A 227 15.37 4.66 1.08
C PRO A 227 15.55 3.72 2.29
N GLU A 228 15.64 4.22 3.53
CA GLU A 228 15.99 3.39 4.70
C GLU A 228 15.05 2.20 4.92
N HIS A 229 13.74 2.37 4.70
CA HIS A 229 12.78 1.26 4.78
C HIS A 229 13.14 0.10 3.83
N LEU A 230 13.53 0.44 2.59
CA LEU A 230 13.94 -0.55 1.59
C LEU A 230 15.28 -1.18 1.94
N ILE A 231 16.18 -0.41 2.54
CA ILE A 231 17.46 -0.94 3.01
C ILE A 231 17.21 -1.97 4.13
N ASP A 232 16.29 -1.70 5.06
CA ASP A 232 15.89 -2.66 6.11
C ASP A 232 15.30 -3.95 5.52
N CYS A 233 14.43 -3.83 4.50
CA CYS A 233 13.89 -5.00 3.78
C CYS A 233 15.00 -5.82 3.09
N LYS A 234 15.96 -5.14 2.45
CA LYS A 234 17.12 -5.79 1.81
C LYS A 234 18.05 -6.45 2.82
N ARG A 235 18.25 -5.85 3.99
CA ARG A 235 18.99 -6.45 5.11
C ARG A 235 18.34 -7.76 5.56
N ALA A 236 17.01 -7.76 5.72
CA ALA A 236 16.28 -8.97 6.09
C ALA A 236 16.42 -10.06 5.02
N LEU A 237 16.23 -9.72 3.73
CA LEU A 237 16.43 -10.65 2.62
C LEU A 237 17.85 -11.26 2.62
N HIS A 238 18.87 -10.41 2.78
CA HIS A 238 20.26 -10.87 2.83
C HIS A 238 20.51 -11.84 3.98
N TRP A 239 20.03 -11.50 5.18
CA TRP A 239 20.16 -12.37 6.35
C TRP A 239 19.39 -13.69 6.17
N ILE A 240 18.17 -13.66 5.66
CA ILE A 240 17.37 -14.88 5.41
C ILE A 240 18.12 -15.83 4.47
N ARG A 241 18.70 -15.31 3.37
CA ARG A 241 19.50 -16.12 2.44
C ARG A 241 20.75 -16.71 3.10
N SER A 242 21.39 -15.99 4.02
CA SER A 242 22.57 -16.51 4.74
C SER A 242 22.22 -17.63 5.73
N GLN A 243 20.96 -17.72 6.17
CA GLN A 243 20.47 -18.79 7.05
C GLN A 243 19.94 -20.02 6.30
N ALA A 244 20.32 -20.21 5.03
CA ALA A 244 19.77 -21.27 4.19
C ALA A 244 19.88 -22.67 4.82
N SER A 245 21.06 -22.99 5.35
CA SER A 245 21.31 -24.28 6.02
C SER A 245 20.54 -24.42 7.33
N GLU A 246 20.38 -23.35 8.11
CA GLU A 246 19.67 -23.40 9.40
C GLU A 246 18.20 -23.73 9.18
N PHE A 247 17.57 -23.08 8.20
CA PHE A 247 16.14 -23.21 7.94
C PHE A 247 15.78 -24.27 6.90
N SER A 248 16.77 -24.99 6.35
CA SER A 248 16.58 -25.95 5.25
C SER A 248 15.86 -25.35 4.04
N ILE A 249 16.15 -24.08 3.74
CA ILE A 249 15.53 -23.32 2.65
C ILE A 249 16.41 -23.31 1.39
N ASP A 250 15.78 -23.13 0.25
CA ASP A 250 16.46 -22.86 -1.01
C ASP A 250 16.72 -21.33 -1.12
N PRO A 251 17.99 -20.88 -1.10
CA PRO A 251 18.33 -19.45 -1.17
C PRO A 251 18.08 -18.83 -2.55
N ASP A 252 17.78 -19.64 -3.57
CA ASP A 252 17.50 -19.20 -4.94
C ASP A 252 15.99 -19.21 -5.25
N ALA A 253 15.17 -19.88 -4.43
CA ALA A 253 13.71 -19.87 -4.51
C ALA A 253 13.08 -18.92 -3.48
N VAL A 254 13.38 -17.62 -3.59
CA VAL A 254 12.87 -16.57 -2.67
C VAL A 254 11.81 -15.70 -3.33
N PHE A 255 10.63 -15.68 -2.71
CA PHE A 255 9.47 -14.92 -3.16
C PHE A 255 9.14 -13.83 -2.15
N VAL A 256 8.67 -12.69 -2.63
CA VAL A 256 8.33 -11.54 -1.79
C VAL A 256 6.86 -11.17 -2.01
N THR A 257 6.17 -10.90 -0.91
CA THR A 257 4.80 -10.39 -0.88
C THR A 257 4.76 -9.16 0.02
N GLY A 258 3.82 -8.25 -0.26
CA GLY A 258 3.70 -6.98 0.43
C GLY A 258 2.24 -6.54 0.51
N GLY A 259 1.90 -5.77 1.53
CA GLY A 259 0.61 -5.06 1.59
C GLY A 259 0.86 -3.57 1.54
N SER A 260 0.22 -2.82 0.64
CA SER A 260 -0.13 -1.38 0.75
C SER A 260 0.84 -0.37 1.41
N ALA A 261 2.15 -0.64 1.48
CA ALA A 261 3.15 0.22 2.13
C ALA A 261 3.40 1.51 1.34
#